data_AF-A0A941PPX3-F1
#
_entry.id   AF-A0A941PPX3-F1
#
_cell.length_a   1.000
_cell.length_b   1.000
_cell.length_c   1.000
_cell.angle_alpha   90.00
_cell.angle_beta   90.00
_cell.angle_gamma   90.00
#
_symmetry.space_group_name_H-M   'P 1'
#
loop_
_entity.id
_entity.type
_entity.pdbx_description
1 polymer ?
#
loop_
_entity_poly.entity_id
_entity_poly.type
_entity_poly.pdbx_seq_one_letter_code
_entity_poly.pdbx_strand_id
1 'polypeptide(L)'
;MTFPLGSLRAEGGAAAGTLTRGAAPKTALPPAPTAPLTPVARLRRQALLAALGVLWLLVLLALLTYDAADPGFSTSGSGAPVHNRAGLMGAWVADLGLFLFGFSVWWLVLVSLRAWLSALMRTLHGGHAPGPLPRAVFWLGLALLLAASCALEWSRLYRWESGLPGRHAGGALGYTLGPLAERLFGFTGS
;
A
#
# COMPACT_ATOMS: atom_id res chain seq x y z
N MET A 1 -34.62 -27.95 75.69
CA MET A 1 -35.54 -26.84 76.06
C MET A 1 -35.39 -25.79 74.96
N THR A 2 -36.10 -25.87 73.83
CA THR A 2 -37.54 -25.56 73.61
C THR A 2 -37.80 -24.05 73.55
N PHE A 3 -37.72 -23.50 72.31
CA PHE A 3 -38.51 -22.42 71.67
C PHE A 3 -38.59 -21.01 72.33
N PRO A 4 -38.83 -19.89 71.58
CA PRO A 4 -39.77 -19.83 70.45
C PRO A 4 -39.44 -18.96 69.22
N LEU A 5 -40.17 -19.30 68.14
CA LEU A 5 -40.47 -18.51 66.96
C LEU A 5 -41.51 -17.43 67.28
N GLY A 6 -41.46 -16.29 66.59
CA GLY A 6 -42.66 -15.54 66.24
C GLY A 6 -42.61 -14.03 66.49
N SER A 7 -42.98 -13.30 65.45
CA SER A 7 -43.15 -11.83 65.35
C SER A 7 -41.87 -11.10 64.94
N LEU A 8 -41.82 -10.29 63.88
CA LEU A 8 -42.86 -9.47 63.28
C LEU A 8 -42.72 -9.43 61.76
N ARG A 9 -43.88 -9.65 61.12
CA ARG A 9 -44.22 -9.18 59.78
C ARG A 9 -44.19 -7.64 59.83
N ALA A 10 -43.13 -7.03 59.30
CA ALA A 10 -43.13 -5.61 58.96
C ALA A 10 -43.62 -5.49 57.52
N GLU A 11 -44.94 -5.35 57.40
CA GLU A 11 -45.55 -4.71 56.24
C GLU A 11 -45.19 -3.23 56.29
N GLY A 12 -44.60 -2.69 55.22
CA GLY A 12 -44.22 -1.29 55.18
C GLY A 12 -43.71 -0.88 53.81
N GLY A 13 -44.58 -0.23 53.05
CA GLY A 13 -44.17 0.85 52.14
C GLY A 13 -43.96 0.44 50.69
N ALA A 14 -44.94 0.79 49.87
CA ALA A 14 -44.83 0.88 48.43
C ALA A 14 -43.61 1.72 48.00
N ALA A 15 -42.87 1.22 47.02
CA ALA A 15 -42.07 2.07 46.12
C ALA A 15 -42.12 1.46 44.73
N ALA A 16 -42.76 2.22 43.84
CA ALA A 16 -42.90 1.94 42.43
C ALA A 16 -41.54 1.86 41.72
N GLY A 17 -41.42 0.96 40.75
CA GLY A 17 -40.34 1.01 39.77
C GLY A 17 -39.84 -0.34 39.29
N THR A 18 -40.68 -1.17 38.66
CA THR A 18 -40.20 -2.41 38.03
C THR A 18 -40.84 -2.62 36.66
N LEU A 19 -40.45 -1.79 35.68
CA LEU A 19 -40.47 -2.15 34.24
C LEU A 19 -39.42 -1.33 33.47
N THR A 20 -38.16 -1.38 33.89
CA THR A 20 -37.06 -1.20 32.94
C THR A 20 -36.61 -2.59 32.52
N ARG A 21 -37.07 -3.00 31.34
CA ARG A 21 -36.57 -4.15 30.59
C ARG A 21 -35.06 -3.89 30.36
N GLY A 22 -34.24 -4.34 31.31
CA GLY A 22 -32.80 -4.41 31.15
C GLY A 22 -32.54 -5.31 29.95
N ALA A 23 -32.08 -4.71 28.85
CA ALA A 23 -31.48 -5.47 27.78
C ALA A 23 -30.35 -6.29 28.40
N ALA A 24 -30.49 -7.61 28.41
CA ALA A 24 -29.44 -8.51 28.84
C ALA A 24 -28.13 -8.08 28.14
N PRO A 25 -27.01 -7.95 28.86
CA PRO A 25 -25.73 -7.76 28.21
C PRO A 25 -25.53 -8.97 27.31
N LYS A 26 -25.65 -8.76 26.00
CA LYS A 26 -25.38 -9.75 24.97
C LYS A 26 -23.94 -10.17 25.23
N THR A 27 -23.76 -11.30 25.91
CA THR A 27 -22.46 -11.85 26.24
C THR A 27 -21.79 -12.04 24.90
N ALA A 28 -20.88 -11.12 24.54
CA ALA A 28 -20.14 -11.22 23.31
C ALA A 28 -19.40 -12.54 23.40
N LEU A 29 -19.83 -13.51 22.59
CA LEU A 29 -19.14 -14.78 22.44
C LEU A 29 -17.66 -14.44 22.26
N PRO A 30 -16.75 -14.99 23.09
CA PRO A 30 -15.33 -14.72 22.94
C PRO A 30 -14.94 -14.93 21.47
N PRO A 31 -14.15 -14.02 20.86
CA PRO A 31 -13.81 -14.14 19.45
C PRO A 31 -13.21 -15.53 19.24
N ALA A 32 -13.85 -16.31 18.36
CA ALA A 32 -13.42 -17.68 18.09
C ALA A 32 -11.92 -17.67 17.78
N PRO A 33 -11.12 -18.55 18.41
CA PRO A 33 -9.69 -18.62 18.14
C PRO A 33 -9.50 -18.82 16.64
N THR A 34 -8.84 -17.85 15.99
CA THR A 34 -8.54 -17.91 14.56
C THR A 34 -7.77 -19.20 14.30
N ALA A 35 -8.40 -20.17 13.66
CA ALA A 35 -7.80 -21.48 13.44
C ALA A 35 -6.42 -21.30 12.75
N PRO A 36 -5.37 -21.98 13.24
CA PRO A 36 -4.05 -21.86 12.65
C PRO A 36 -4.07 -22.27 11.17
N LEU A 37 -3.35 -21.52 10.33
CA LEU A 37 -3.24 -21.82 8.90
C LEU A 37 -2.73 -23.25 8.69
N THR A 38 -3.31 -23.96 7.72
CA THR A 38 -2.84 -25.29 7.32
C THR A 38 -1.38 -25.22 6.83
N PRO A 39 -0.58 -26.30 6.97
CA PRO A 39 0.81 -26.32 6.50
C PRO A 39 0.96 -25.91 5.02
N VAL A 40 0.03 -26.36 4.18
CA VAL A 40 -0.03 -26.00 2.75
C VAL A 40 -0.27 -24.51 2.55
N ALA A 41 -1.18 -23.89 3.32
CA ALA A 41 -1.43 -22.46 3.22
C ALA A 41 -0.22 -21.62 3.66
N ARG A 42 0.52 -22.08 4.67
CA ARG A 42 1.77 -21.46 5.12
C ARG A 42 2.86 -21.54 4.06
N LEU A 43 3.09 -22.73 3.49
CA LEU A 43 4.08 -22.93 2.44
C LEU A 43 3.77 -22.07 1.20
N ARG A 44 2.51 -22.07 0.75
CA ARG A 44 2.06 -21.22 -0.36
C ARG A 44 2.34 -19.75 -0.09
N ARG A 45 2.04 -19.27 1.12
CA ARG A 45 2.30 -17.87 1.51
C ARG A 45 3.79 -17.53 1.49
N GLN A 46 4.64 -18.42 1.98
CA GLN A 46 6.10 -18.25 1.95
C GLN A 46 6.63 -18.24 0.51
N ALA A 47 6.16 -19.16 -0.33
CA ALA A 47 6.53 -19.22 -1.75
C ALA A 47 6.11 -17.94 -2.50
N LEU A 48 4.89 -17.44 -2.27
CA LEU A 48 4.42 -16.18 -2.87
C LEU A 48 5.27 -14.99 -2.41
N LEU A 49 5.66 -14.92 -1.14
CA LEU A 49 6.51 -13.84 -0.65
C LEU A 49 7.92 -13.90 -1.23
N ALA A 50 8.50 -15.10 -1.35
CA ALA A 50 9.78 -15.28 -2.02
C ALA A 50 9.70 -14.86 -3.50
N ALA A 51 8.67 -15.31 -4.21
CA ALA A 51 8.43 -14.93 -5.61
C ALA A 51 8.27 -13.42 -5.78
N LEU A 52 7.55 -12.75 -4.87
CA LEU A 52 7.42 -11.29 -4.87
C LEU A 52 8.77 -10.59 -4.64
N GLY A 53 9.63 -11.13 -3.78
CA GLY A 53 10.97 -10.59 -3.54
C GLY A 53 11.85 -10.72 -4.78
N VAL A 54 11.83 -11.88 -5.44
CA VAL A 54 12.54 -12.12 -6.70
C VAL A 54 12.02 -11.19 -7.80
N LEU A 55 10.71 -11.06 -7.94
CA LEU A 55 10.10 -10.15 -8.90
C LEU A 55 10.52 -8.69 -8.65
N TRP A 56 10.54 -8.26 -7.39
CA TRP A 56 11.00 -6.92 -7.02
C TRP A 56 12.46 -6.68 -7.42
N LEU A 57 13.34 -7.67 -7.19
CA LEU A 57 14.74 -7.60 -7.61
C LEU A 57 14.89 -7.54 -9.14
N LEU A 58 14.08 -8.28 -9.87
CA LEU A 58 14.07 -8.24 -11.34
C LEU A 58 13.62 -6.86 -11.86
N VAL A 59 12.60 -6.26 -11.26
CA VAL A 59 12.15 -4.90 -11.61
C VAL A 59 13.21 -3.85 -11.26
N LEU A 60 13.86 -3.97 -10.09
CA LEU A 60 14.96 -3.10 -9.70
C LEU A 60 16.14 -3.20 -10.67
N LEU A 61 16.54 -4.43 -11.01
CA LEU A 61 17.60 -4.68 -11.99
C LEU A 61 17.23 -4.09 -13.36
N ALA A 62 15.99 -4.31 -13.80
CA ALA A 62 15.49 -3.79 -15.06
C ALA A 62 15.57 -2.26 -15.14
N LEU A 63 15.18 -1.56 -14.07
CA LEU A 63 15.25 -0.09 -13.98
C LEU A 63 16.68 0.44 -13.88
N LEU A 64 17.56 -0.25 -13.13
CA LEU A 64 18.96 0.15 -12.98
C LEU A 64 19.77 -0.04 -14.27
N THR A 65 19.43 -1.06 -15.06
CA THR A 65 20.08 -1.35 -16.34
C THR A 65 19.22 -0.93 -17.52
N TYR A 66 18.41 0.11 -17.36
CA TYR A 66 17.63 0.67 -18.45
C TYR A 66 18.56 1.33 -19.48
N ASP A 67 18.31 1.06 -20.76
CA ASP A 67 18.99 1.67 -21.88
C ASP A 67 17.94 2.09 -22.93
N ALA A 68 18.03 3.33 -23.43
CA ALA A 68 17.08 3.85 -24.41
C ALA A 68 17.25 3.24 -25.81
N ALA A 69 18.36 2.55 -26.08
CA ALA A 69 18.60 1.81 -27.31
C ALA A 69 17.93 0.43 -27.33
N ASP A 70 17.41 -0.04 -26.17
CA ASP A 70 16.71 -1.31 -26.05
C ASP A 70 15.27 -1.20 -26.58
N PRO A 71 14.72 -2.29 -27.16
CA PRO A 71 13.32 -2.33 -27.59
C PRO A 71 12.38 -2.28 -26.39
N GLY A 72 11.38 -1.40 -26.47
CA GLY A 72 10.41 -1.10 -25.42
C GLY A 72 9.05 -0.69 -25.96
N PHE A 73 8.19 -0.22 -25.06
CA PHE A 73 6.86 0.28 -25.41
C PHE A 73 6.92 1.57 -26.24
N SER A 74 7.86 2.44 -25.93
CA SER A 74 8.02 3.76 -26.53
C SER A 74 9.02 3.81 -27.70
N THR A 75 9.85 2.78 -27.84
CA THR A 75 10.95 2.73 -28.82
C THR A 75 11.11 1.33 -29.39
N SER A 76 11.23 1.23 -30.72
CA SER A 76 11.45 -0.04 -31.42
C SER A 76 12.83 -0.67 -31.17
N GLY A 77 13.73 0.06 -30.49
CA GLY A 77 15.12 -0.32 -30.26
C GLY A 77 16.01 -0.07 -31.47
N SER A 78 17.32 -0.12 -31.25
CA SER A 78 18.34 0.07 -32.29
C SER A 78 18.59 -1.17 -33.16
N GLY A 79 17.93 -2.30 -32.87
CA GLY A 79 18.20 -3.60 -33.48
C GLY A 79 19.47 -4.29 -32.94
N ALA A 80 20.19 -3.65 -32.02
CA ALA A 80 21.31 -4.24 -31.28
C ALA A 80 20.82 -5.26 -30.22
N PRO A 81 21.71 -6.12 -29.69
CA PRO A 81 21.40 -6.97 -28.55
C PRO A 81 20.89 -6.15 -27.36
N VAL A 82 19.93 -6.70 -26.60
CA VAL A 82 19.36 -6.05 -25.41
C VAL A 82 20.42 -5.86 -24.34
N HIS A 83 20.61 -4.62 -23.88
CA HIS A 83 21.57 -4.25 -22.83
C HIS A 83 21.00 -4.47 -21.42
N ASN A 84 19.67 -4.42 -21.27
CA ASN A 84 18.99 -4.69 -20.02
C ASN A 84 19.29 -6.10 -19.49
N ARG A 85 19.85 -6.17 -18.28
CA ARG A 85 20.25 -7.44 -17.66
C ARG A 85 19.07 -8.29 -17.20
N ALA A 86 17.88 -7.70 -17.05
CA ALA A 86 16.64 -8.44 -16.86
C ALA A 86 16.02 -8.92 -18.19
N GLY A 87 16.75 -8.76 -19.32
CA GLY A 87 16.36 -9.20 -20.65
C GLY A 87 15.29 -8.31 -21.29
N LEU A 88 14.69 -8.80 -22.38
CA LEU A 88 13.69 -8.07 -23.16
C LEU A 88 12.48 -7.63 -22.33
N MET A 89 11.98 -8.53 -21.46
CA MET A 89 10.85 -8.22 -20.58
C MET A 89 11.22 -7.13 -19.57
N GLY A 90 12.45 -7.15 -19.07
CA GLY A 90 12.99 -6.09 -18.22
C GLY A 90 13.05 -4.75 -18.93
N ALA A 91 13.57 -4.71 -20.16
CA ALA A 91 13.62 -3.51 -20.99
C ALA A 91 12.22 -2.90 -21.18
N TRP A 92 11.23 -3.73 -21.51
CA TRP A 92 9.83 -3.29 -21.64
C TRP A 92 9.23 -2.74 -20.36
N VAL A 93 9.43 -3.42 -19.23
CA VAL A 93 8.90 -2.97 -17.93
C VAL A 93 9.55 -1.66 -17.49
N ALA A 94 10.86 -1.54 -17.65
CA ALA A 94 11.60 -0.32 -17.32
C ALA A 94 11.19 0.85 -18.23
N ASP A 95 11.09 0.61 -19.54
CA ASP A 95 10.66 1.61 -20.52
C ASP A 95 9.23 2.10 -20.22
N LEU A 96 8.28 1.19 -20.00
CA LEU A 96 6.90 1.56 -19.67
C LEU A 96 6.81 2.30 -18.32
N GLY A 97 7.56 1.86 -17.31
CA GLY A 97 7.58 2.51 -16.00
C GLY A 97 8.13 3.93 -16.06
N LEU A 98 9.25 4.13 -16.76
CA LEU A 98 9.85 5.45 -16.98
C LEU A 98 8.98 6.33 -17.89
N PHE A 99 8.33 5.75 -18.90
CA PHE A 99 7.42 6.48 -19.78
C PHE A 99 6.18 7.00 -19.03
N LEU A 100 5.59 6.19 -18.15
CA LEU A 100 4.39 6.56 -17.40
C LEU A 100 4.68 7.51 -16.23
N PHE A 101 5.71 7.20 -15.44
CA PHE A 101 5.97 7.86 -14.16
C PHE A 101 7.23 8.73 -14.15
N GLY A 102 8.04 8.75 -15.21
CA GLY A 102 9.33 9.44 -15.21
C GLY A 102 10.26 8.91 -14.09
N PHE A 103 10.99 9.82 -13.45
CA PHE A 103 11.83 9.47 -12.29
C PHE A 103 11.02 9.05 -11.06
N SER A 104 9.75 9.45 -10.98
CA SER A 104 8.88 9.07 -9.87
C SER A 104 8.59 7.55 -9.79
N VAL A 105 8.97 6.76 -10.81
CA VAL A 105 8.96 5.29 -10.75
C VAL A 105 9.79 4.74 -9.58
N TRP A 106 10.86 5.44 -9.16
CA TRP A 106 11.71 5.03 -8.04
C TRP A 106 10.96 5.03 -6.70
N TRP A 107 9.95 5.88 -6.53
CA TRP A 107 9.08 5.84 -5.35
C TRP A 107 8.30 4.53 -5.27
N LEU A 108 7.85 3.99 -6.41
CA LEU A 108 7.16 2.70 -6.45
C LEU A 108 8.07 1.56 -6.02
N VAL A 109 9.36 1.62 -6.37
CA VAL A 109 10.38 0.65 -5.94
C VAL A 109 10.57 0.68 -4.42
N LEU A 110 10.68 1.87 -3.82
CA LEU A 110 10.83 2.02 -2.36
C LEU A 110 9.58 1.56 -1.60
N VAL A 111 8.40 1.91 -2.12
CA VAL A 111 7.11 1.58 -1.49
C VAL A 111 6.82 0.08 -1.56
N SER A 112 7.11 -0.55 -2.70
CA SER A 112 7.00 -2.00 -2.85
C SER A 112 7.98 -2.75 -1.96
N LEU A 113 9.21 -2.24 -1.79
CA LEU A 113 10.18 -2.79 -0.83
C LEU A 113 9.66 -2.72 0.61
N ARG A 114 9.16 -1.55 1.03
CA ARG A 114 8.56 -1.34 2.36
C ARG A 114 7.40 -2.30 2.59
N ALA A 115 6.52 -2.48 1.60
CA ALA A 115 5.39 -3.39 1.69
C ALA A 115 5.82 -4.85 1.79
N TRP A 116 6.83 -5.25 1.01
CA TRP A 116 7.40 -6.60 1.02
C TRP A 116 8.08 -6.91 2.36
N LEU A 117 8.95 -6.01 2.87
CA LEU A 117 9.58 -6.14 4.18
C LEU A 117 8.53 -6.23 5.30
N SER A 118 7.50 -5.40 5.25
CA SER A 118 6.42 -5.45 6.23
C SER A 118 5.69 -6.81 6.19
N ALA A 119 5.50 -7.37 5.00
CA ALA A 119 4.88 -8.69 4.84
C ALA A 119 5.79 -9.81 5.35
N LEU A 120 7.09 -9.74 5.06
CA LEU A 120 8.11 -10.64 5.57
C LEU A 120 8.17 -10.61 7.10
N MET A 121 8.24 -9.43 7.71
CA MET A 121 8.29 -9.27 9.17
C MET A 121 7.05 -9.84 9.85
N ARG A 122 5.86 -9.67 9.26
CA ARG A 122 4.61 -10.32 9.74
C ARG A 122 4.66 -11.85 9.64
N THR A 123 5.45 -12.41 8.73
CA THR A 123 5.62 -13.87 8.63
C THR A 123 6.58 -14.43 9.67
N LEU A 124 7.63 -13.67 9.97
CA LEU A 124 8.69 -14.06 10.91
C LEU A 124 8.26 -13.89 12.37
N HIS A 125 7.58 -12.79 12.71
CA HIS A 125 7.26 -12.45 14.10
C HIS A 125 5.89 -12.96 14.58
N GLY A 126 5.11 -13.62 13.71
CA GLY A 126 3.81 -14.20 14.08
C GLY A 126 2.77 -13.24 14.67
N GLY A 127 3.02 -11.93 14.62
CA GLY A 127 2.37 -10.95 15.51
C GLY A 127 1.80 -9.72 14.80
N HIS A 128 0.73 -9.21 15.39
CA HIS A 128 -0.06 -8.04 14.99
C HIS A 128 0.82 -6.80 14.86
N ALA A 129 1.02 -6.33 13.63
CA ALA A 129 1.46 -4.97 13.38
C ALA A 129 0.38 -4.00 13.88
N PRO A 130 0.73 -2.79 14.38
CA PRO A 130 -0.25 -1.77 14.74
C PRO A 130 -1.23 -1.55 13.60
N GLY A 131 -2.50 -1.34 13.94
CA GLY A 131 -3.61 -1.27 12.99
C GLY A 131 -3.24 -0.40 11.78
N PRO A 132 -3.39 -0.91 10.55
CA PRO A 132 -2.97 -0.15 9.38
C PRO A 132 -3.75 1.17 9.36
N LEU A 133 -3.08 2.27 8.98
CA LEU A 133 -3.80 3.41 8.40
C LEU A 133 -4.81 2.84 7.38
N PRO A 134 -6.02 3.42 7.26
CA PRO A 134 -6.99 2.95 6.29
C PRO A 134 -6.27 2.81 4.96
N ARG A 135 -6.33 1.64 4.33
CA ARG A 135 -5.55 1.33 3.12
C ARG A 135 -5.74 2.41 2.06
N ALA A 136 -6.92 3.03 2.03
CA ALA A 136 -7.24 4.22 1.25
C ALA A 136 -6.34 5.44 1.54
N VAL A 137 -6.08 5.79 2.80
CA VAL A 137 -5.22 6.93 3.19
C VAL A 137 -3.77 6.70 2.76
N PHE A 138 -3.28 5.45 2.85
CA PHE A 138 -1.95 5.10 2.36
C PHE A 138 -1.84 5.27 0.83
N TRP A 139 -2.80 4.73 0.08
CA TRP A 139 -2.83 4.87 -1.38
C TRP A 139 -3.05 6.32 -1.83
N LEU A 140 -3.85 7.09 -1.10
CA LEU A 140 -4.05 8.51 -1.33
C LEU A 140 -2.76 9.29 -1.09
N GLY A 141 -2.06 9.04 0.02
CA GLY A 141 -0.77 9.66 0.31
C GLY A 141 0.29 9.30 -0.72
N LEU A 142 0.31 8.05 -1.19
CA LEU A 142 1.19 7.61 -2.27
C LEU A 142 0.87 8.32 -3.59
N ALA A 143 -0.41 8.40 -3.96
CA ALA A 143 -0.85 9.10 -5.16
C ALA A 143 -0.51 10.59 -5.10
N LEU A 144 -0.70 11.23 -3.94
CA LEU A 144 -0.35 12.62 -3.71
C LEU A 144 1.17 12.85 -3.78
N LEU A 145 1.96 11.95 -3.19
CA LEU A 145 3.42 11.98 -3.26
C LEU A 145 3.90 11.82 -4.71
N LEU A 146 3.36 10.86 -5.45
CA LEU A 146 3.67 10.65 -6.87
C LEU A 146 3.28 11.88 -7.70
N ALA A 147 2.08 12.42 -7.50
CA ALA A 147 1.61 13.62 -8.21
C ALA A 147 2.49 14.85 -7.91
N ALA A 148 2.86 15.07 -6.64
CA ALA A 148 3.75 16.14 -6.25
C ALA A 148 5.17 15.96 -6.80
N SER A 149 5.71 14.73 -6.78
CA SER A 149 7.03 14.40 -7.33
C SER A 149 7.06 14.60 -8.85
N CYS A 150 6.07 14.10 -9.59
CA CYS A 150 5.95 14.30 -11.04
C CYS A 150 5.80 15.80 -11.41
N ALA A 151 5.02 16.58 -10.64
CA ALA A 151 4.87 18.02 -10.88
C ALA A 151 6.16 18.83 -10.58
N LEU A 152 6.91 18.43 -9.54
CA LEU A 152 8.22 19.01 -9.23
C LEU A 152 9.29 18.65 -10.26
N GLU A 153 9.27 17.42 -10.77
CA GLU A 153 10.15 16.95 -11.85
C GLU A 153 9.89 17.74 -13.15
N TRP A 154 8.62 17.99 -13.50
CA TRP A 154 8.26 18.78 -14.67
C TRP A 154 8.69 20.26 -14.55
N SER A 155 8.56 20.87 -13.37
CA SER A 155 8.83 22.30 -13.19
C SER A 155 10.33 22.66 -13.08
N ARG A 156 11.19 21.74 -12.62
CA ARG A 156 12.58 22.07 -12.25
C ARG A 156 13.67 21.27 -12.96
N LEU A 157 13.33 20.18 -13.64
CA LEU A 157 14.30 19.20 -14.16
C LEU A 157 14.44 19.17 -15.69
N TYR A 158 14.16 20.27 -16.40
CA TYR A 158 14.42 20.42 -17.84
C TYR A 158 15.87 20.04 -18.24
N ARG A 159 16.83 20.17 -17.32
CA ARG A 159 18.26 19.88 -17.56
C ARG A 159 18.62 18.38 -17.63
N TRP A 160 17.75 17.48 -17.18
CA TRP A 160 17.98 16.02 -17.21
C TRP A 160 17.05 15.27 -18.17
N GLU A 161 16.27 15.98 -18.97
CA GLU A 161 15.39 15.42 -20.01
C GLU A 161 16.13 14.62 -21.09
N SER A 162 17.45 14.82 -21.23
CA SER A 162 18.28 14.12 -22.22
C SER A 162 18.51 12.63 -21.91
N GLY A 163 18.15 12.16 -20.71
CA GLY A 163 18.32 10.77 -20.30
C GLY A 163 17.04 9.92 -20.27
N LEU A 164 15.86 10.49 -20.57
CA LEU A 164 14.58 9.76 -20.51
C LEU A 164 13.95 9.57 -21.89
N PRO A 165 13.40 8.37 -22.18
CA PRO A 165 12.56 8.16 -23.35
C PRO A 165 11.33 9.07 -23.29
N GLY A 166 11.10 9.85 -24.35
CA GLY A 166 9.89 10.67 -24.49
C GLY A 166 9.99 12.16 -24.09
N ARG A 167 11.16 12.70 -23.70
CA ARG A 167 11.39 14.16 -23.50
C ARG A 167 10.39 14.87 -22.55
N HIS A 168 9.84 14.15 -21.56
CA HIS A 168 8.96 14.73 -20.54
C HIS A 168 9.39 14.24 -19.15
N ALA A 169 10.03 15.11 -18.35
CA ALA A 169 10.60 14.75 -17.05
C ALA A 169 9.60 14.16 -16.04
N GLY A 170 8.29 14.45 -16.18
CA GLY A 170 7.21 13.92 -15.34
C GLY A 170 6.45 12.70 -15.89
N GLY A 171 6.84 12.16 -17.05
CA GLY A 171 6.12 11.08 -17.73
C GLY A 171 4.71 11.47 -18.22
N ALA A 172 3.98 10.52 -18.79
CA ALA A 172 2.60 10.73 -19.28
C ALA A 172 1.63 11.17 -18.16
N LEU A 173 1.86 10.73 -16.91
CA LEU A 173 1.06 11.16 -15.77
C LEU A 173 1.37 12.60 -15.33
N GLY A 174 2.64 13.02 -15.32
CA GLY A 174 2.99 14.43 -15.08
C GLY A 174 2.47 15.37 -16.17
N TYR A 175 2.44 14.93 -17.43
CA TYR A 175 1.87 15.71 -18.53
C TYR A 175 0.36 15.90 -18.42
N THR A 176 -0.37 14.88 -17.92
CA THR A 176 -1.84 14.95 -17.76
C THR A 176 -2.28 15.57 -16.44
N LEU A 177 -1.52 15.37 -15.36
CA LEU A 177 -1.80 15.94 -14.03
C LEU A 177 -1.21 17.35 -13.85
N GLY A 178 -0.15 17.71 -14.59
CA GLY A 178 0.48 19.03 -14.52
C GLY A 178 -0.52 20.19 -14.74
N PRO A 179 -1.31 20.18 -15.82
CA PRO A 179 -2.32 21.21 -16.07
C PRO A 179 -3.45 21.24 -15.04
N LEU A 180 -3.75 20.10 -14.40
CA LEU A 180 -4.75 20.01 -13.32
C LEU A 180 -4.21 20.53 -12.00
N ALA A 181 -2.95 20.24 -11.69
CA ALA A 181 -2.24 20.80 -10.54
C ALA A 181 -2.07 22.32 -10.69
N GLU A 182 -1.73 22.82 -11.89
CA GLU A 182 -1.68 24.27 -12.16
C GLU A 182 -3.05 24.96 -12.02
N ARG A 183 -4.15 24.27 -12.39
CA ARG A 183 -5.51 24.80 -12.20
C ARG A 183 -5.99 24.75 -10.76
N LEU A 184 -5.52 23.79 -9.95
CA LEU A 184 -5.92 23.63 -8.55
C LEU A 184 -5.04 24.44 -7.59
N PHE A 185 -3.76 24.61 -7.89
CA PHE A 185 -2.80 25.34 -7.05
C PHE A 185 -2.50 26.76 -7.55
N GLY A 186 -2.95 27.11 -8.77
CA GLY A 186 -2.66 28.40 -9.39
C GLY A 186 -1.21 28.48 -9.86
N PHE A 187 -0.98 28.99 -11.08
CA PHE A 187 0.38 29.19 -11.63
C PHE A 187 1.23 30.20 -10.82
N THR A 188 0.60 30.91 -9.91
CA THR A 188 1.19 31.80 -8.91
C THR A 188 0.31 31.68 -7.68
N GLY A 189 0.88 31.35 -6.51
CA GLY A 189 0.15 31.44 -5.26
C GLY A 189 -0.33 32.88 -5.04
N SER A 190 -1.62 33.11 -5.26
CA SER A 190 -2.37 34.30 -4.83
C SER A 190 -3.84 33.93 -4.68
#